data_AF-A0A1G2GU93-F1
#
_entry.id   AF-A0A1G2GU93-F1
#
_cell.length_a   1.000
_cell.length_b   1.000
_cell.length_c   1.000
_cell.angle_alpha   90.00
_cell.angle_beta   90.00
_cell.angle_gamma   90.00
#
_symmetry.space_group_name_H-M   'P 1'
#
loop_
_entity.id
_entity.type
_entity.pdbx_description
1 polymer ?
#
loop_
_entity_poly.entity_id
_entity_poly.type
_entity_poly.pdbx_seq_one_letter_code
_entity_poly.pdbx_strand_id
1 'polypeptide(L)'
;MDEVGSYSLRLRKSKKDGENEHITINTKTITNHGDHNAWEEHEIKVNDFSEATKILNTTEFKPFFMLEKTRFTYRLDDMEICVEDITDFGGAVEIEIMTSLGKENDAKRKIRDFLKRCSVDEEKIVPKSITNIIMKERAFNQQIKI
;
A
#
# COMPACT_ATOMS: atom_id res chain seq x y z
N MET A 1 -2.23 14.09 -2.38
CA MET A 1 -3.23 13.50 -3.29
C MET A 1 -4.49 13.47 -2.47
N ASP A 2 -5.30 14.52 -2.57
CA ASP A 2 -6.40 14.77 -1.64
C ASP A 2 -7.75 14.87 -2.40
N GLU A 3 -7.67 14.94 -3.73
CA GLU A 3 -8.81 14.97 -4.64
C GLU A 3 -9.32 13.56 -4.95
N VAL A 4 -10.64 13.41 -5.03
CA VAL A 4 -11.29 12.18 -5.51
C VAL A 4 -10.81 11.89 -6.94
N GLY A 5 -10.50 10.63 -7.22
CA GLY A 5 -9.91 10.20 -8.48
C GLY A 5 -8.38 10.30 -8.53
N SER A 6 -7.74 10.91 -7.51
CA SER A 6 -6.28 10.77 -7.35
C SER A 6 -5.94 9.29 -7.19
N TYR A 7 -4.93 8.83 -7.92
CA TYR A 7 -4.55 7.42 -7.92
C TYR A 7 -3.04 7.21 -7.78
N SER A 8 -2.67 6.05 -7.26
CA SER A 8 -1.32 5.50 -7.41
C SER A 8 -1.33 4.38 -8.43
N LEU A 9 -0.30 4.30 -9.27
CA LEU A 9 0.00 3.15 -10.11
C LEU A 9 1.32 2.54 -9.62
N ARG A 10 1.33 1.24 -9.31
CA ARG A 10 2.51 0.57 -8.76
C ARG A 10 2.73 -0.77 -9.45
N LEU A 11 3.98 -0.98 -9.87
CA LEU A 11 4.51 -2.28 -10.25
C LEU A 11 5.31 -2.81 -9.05
N ARG A 12 5.07 -4.06 -8.65
CA ARG A 12 5.65 -4.67 -7.45
C ARG A 12 6.26 -6.02 -7.78
N LYS A 13 7.46 -6.25 -7.26
CA LYS A 13 8.00 -7.61 -7.04
C LYS A 13 7.79 -8.00 -5.59
N SER A 14 7.42 -9.25 -5.35
CA SER A 14 7.30 -9.81 -4.02
C SER A 14 7.74 -11.26 -4.04
N LYS A 15 8.39 -11.72 -2.97
CA LYS A 15 8.82 -13.09 -2.82
C LYS A 15 8.57 -13.53 -1.38
N LYS A 16 7.88 -14.64 -1.21
CA LYS A 16 7.74 -15.31 0.08
C LYS A 16 8.77 -16.42 0.18
N ASP A 17 9.19 -16.77 1.39
CA ASP A 17 10.11 -17.87 1.61
C ASP A 17 9.53 -19.17 1.07
N GLY A 18 10.30 -19.86 0.23
CA GLY A 18 9.86 -21.09 -0.44
C GLY A 18 8.95 -20.89 -1.65
N GLU A 19 8.61 -19.64 -2.03
CA GLU A 19 7.82 -19.35 -3.22
C GLU A 19 8.65 -18.68 -4.33
N ASN A 20 8.12 -18.76 -5.56
CA ASN A 20 8.63 -17.99 -6.68
C ASN A 20 8.34 -16.49 -6.51
N GLU A 21 9.10 -15.64 -7.20
CA GLU A 21 8.79 -14.21 -7.29
C GLU A 21 7.42 -14.03 -7.95
N HIS A 22 6.56 -13.22 -7.31
CA HIS A 22 5.28 -12.78 -7.84
C HIS A 22 5.39 -11.31 -8.23
N ILE A 23 4.91 -10.99 -9.42
CA ILE A 23 4.90 -9.63 -9.94
C ILE A 23 3.45 -9.18 -10.08
N THR A 24 3.12 -8.03 -9.52
CA THR A 24 1.79 -7.42 -9.65
C THR A 24 1.89 -5.99 -10.17
N ILE A 25 0.86 -5.59 -10.90
CA ILE A 25 0.58 -4.18 -11.18
C ILE A 25 -0.77 -3.85 -10.56
N ASN A 26 -0.85 -2.73 -9.86
CA ASN A 26 -2.10 -2.29 -9.24
C ASN A 26 -2.32 -0.78 -9.35
N THR A 27 -3.59 -0.41 -9.32
CA THR A 27 -4.02 0.95 -9.03
C THR A 27 -4.72 1.01 -7.69
N LYS A 28 -4.52 2.10 -6.95
CA LYS A 28 -5.35 2.46 -5.79
C LYS A 28 -5.87 3.87 -6.00
N THR A 29 -7.17 4.07 -5.88
CA THR A 29 -7.83 5.36 -6.16
C THR A 29 -8.58 5.86 -4.93
N ILE A 30 -8.45 7.16 -4.66
CA ILE A 30 -9.24 7.84 -3.62
C ILE A 30 -10.68 8.00 -4.12
N THR A 31 -11.63 7.46 -3.37
CA THR A 31 -13.06 7.52 -3.70
C THR A 31 -13.81 8.57 -2.90
N ASN A 32 -13.27 9.00 -1.75
CA ASN A 32 -13.90 9.95 -0.84
C ASN A 32 -12.94 11.08 -0.47
N HIS A 33 -13.42 12.33 -0.51
CA HIS A 33 -12.61 13.50 -0.16
C HIS A 33 -12.15 13.44 1.30
N GLY A 34 -10.84 13.61 1.53
CA GLY A 34 -10.24 13.61 2.86
C GLY A 34 -10.10 12.23 3.53
N ASP A 35 -10.48 11.15 2.85
CA ASP A 35 -10.36 9.79 3.36
C ASP A 35 -9.21 9.02 2.71
N HIS A 36 -8.08 8.96 3.40
CA HIS A 36 -6.89 8.24 2.94
C HIS A 36 -6.79 6.81 3.49
N ASN A 37 -7.83 6.35 4.18
CA ASN A 37 -7.87 5.05 4.85
C ASN A 37 -8.84 4.06 4.19
N ALA A 38 -9.38 4.42 3.02
CA ALA A 38 -10.15 3.54 2.16
C ALA A 38 -9.80 3.84 0.70
N TRP A 39 -9.65 2.78 -0.09
CA TRP A 39 -9.21 2.87 -1.48
C TRP A 39 -10.00 1.89 -2.32
N GLU A 40 -10.35 2.30 -3.53
CA GLU A 40 -10.68 1.32 -4.58
C GLU A 40 -9.36 0.79 -5.15
N GLU A 41 -9.20 -0.53 -5.16
CA GLU A 41 -7.99 -1.18 -5.62
C GLU A 41 -8.28 -2.20 -6.72
N HIS A 42 -7.51 -2.11 -7.80
CA HIS A 42 -7.49 -3.10 -8.87
C HIS A 42 -6.08 -3.63 -8.99
N GLU A 43 -5.89 -4.93 -8.81
CA GLU A 43 -4.59 -5.58 -8.89
C GLU A 43 -4.66 -6.79 -9.82
N ILE A 44 -3.65 -6.94 -10.67
CA ILE A 44 -3.47 -8.13 -11.49
C ILE A 44 -2.04 -8.65 -11.36
N LYS A 45 -1.88 -9.96 -11.62
CA LYS A 45 -0.57 -10.57 -11.80
C LYS A 45 -0.04 -10.26 -13.20
N VAL A 46 1.26 -10.04 -13.31
CA VAL A 46 1.99 -9.96 -14.58
C VAL A 46 3.14 -10.96 -14.56
N ASN A 47 3.53 -11.44 -15.73
CA ASN A 47 4.51 -12.53 -15.82
C ASN A 47 5.96 -12.02 -15.95
N ASP A 48 6.14 -10.78 -16.38
CA ASP A 48 7.45 -10.19 -16.64
C ASP A 48 7.50 -8.73 -16.18
N PHE A 49 8.42 -8.44 -15.27
CA PHE A 49 8.57 -7.10 -14.69
C PHE A 49 9.26 -6.13 -15.66
N SER A 50 10.19 -6.62 -16.48
CA SER A 50 10.92 -5.81 -17.45
C SER A 50 9.98 -5.36 -18.57
N GLU A 51 9.17 -6.26 -19.12
CA GLU A 51 8.19 -5.91 -20.16
C GLU A 51 7.09 -4.99 -19.62
N ALA A 52 6.57 -5.24 -18.40
CA ALA A 52 5.63 -4.33 -17.75
C ALA A 52 6.25 -2.93 -17.55
N THR A 53 7.51 -2.86 -17.12
CA THR A 53 8.25 -1.59 -17.00
C THR A 53 8.39 -0.87 -18.33
N LYS A 54 8.74 -1.59 -19.41
CA LYS A 54 8.86 -1.00 -20.76
C LYS A 54 7.53 -0.43 -21.23
N ILE A 55 6.44 -1.17 -21.06
CA ILE A 55 5.09 -0.71 -21.40
C ILE A 55 4.80 0.60 -20.67
N LEU A 56 4.95 0.63 -19.35
CA LEU A 56 4.71 1.82 -18.54
C LEU A 56 5.54 3.02 -19.02
N ASN A 57 6.85 2.81 -19.23
CA ASN A 57 7.76 3.85 -19.73
C ASN A 57 7.36 4.41 -21.10
N THR A 58 6.91 3.54 -22.03
CA THR A 58 6.44 3.94 -23.37
C THR A 58 5.07 4.63 -23.35
N THR A 59 4.28 4.39 -22.30
CA THR A 59 3.00 5.08 -22.05
C THR A 59 3.17 6.31 -21.14
N GLU A 60 4.39 6.87 -21.07
CA GLU A 60 4.75 8.08 -20.32
C GLU A 60 4.66 8.00 -18.79
N PHE A 61 4.41 6.82 -18.20
CA PHE A 61 4.60 6.64 -16.78
C PHE A 61 6.10 6.53 -16.48
N LYS A 62 6.61 7.46 -15.67
CA LYS A 62 7.99 7.41 -15.17
C LYS A 62 8.01 6.93 -13.72
N PRO A 63 9.05 6.20 -13.30
CA PRO A 63 9.21 5.81 -11.90
C PRO A 63 9.27 7.06 -11.03
N PHE A 64 8.38 7.12 -10.03
CA PHE A 64 8.28 8.29 -9.16
C PHE A 64 9.05 8.12 -7.85
N PHE A 65 8.96 6.95 -7.23
CA PHE A 65 9.76 6.55 -6.07
C PHE A 65 9.73 5.02 -5.92
N MET A 66 10.66 4.49 -5.15
CA MET A 66 10.77 3.07 -4.85
C MET A 66 10.92 2.88 -3.33
N LEU A 67 10.27 1.86 -2.81
CA LEU A 67 10.48 1.39 -1.44
C LEU A 67 10.64 -0.13 -1.43
N GLU A 68 11.48 -0.61 -0.53
CA GLU A 68 11.67 -2.02 -0.24
C GLU A 68 11.26 -2.28 1.21
N LYS A 69 10.69 -3.46 1.46
CA LYS A 69 10.24 -3.85 2.79
C LYS A 69 10.15 -5.35 2.94
N THR A 70 10.33 -5.81 4.17
CA THR A 70 9.93 -7.15 4.61
C THR A 70 8.55 -7.05 5.27
N ARG A 71 7.63 -7.96 4.92
CA ARG A 71 6.25 -7.97 5.44
C ARG A 71 5.93 -9.32 6.04
N PHE A 72 5.48 -9.30 7.29
CA PHE A 72 4.85 -10.44 7.96
C PHE A 72 3.34 -10.24 7.95
N THR A 73 2.62 -11.12 7.26
CA THR A 73 1.16 -11.04 7.11
C THR A 73 0.48 -12.04 8.04
N TYR A 74 -0.44 -11.56 8.85
CA TYR A 74 -1.31 -12.33 9.72
C TYR A 74 -2.76 -12.13 9.30
N ARG A 75 -3.62 -13.11 9.59
CA ARG A 75 -5.07 -12.99 9.40
C ARG A 75 -5.80 -13.24 10.71
N LEU A 76 -6.71 -12.33 11.04
CA LEU A 76 -7.61 -12.44 12.18
C LEU A 76 -9.00 -12.05 11.69
N ASP A 77 -9.92 -13.01 11.64
CA ASP A 77 -11.26 -12.83 11.07
C ASP A 77 -11.21 -12.28 9.62
N ASP A 78 -11.78 -11.10 9.38
CA ASP A 78 -11.77 -10.39 8.09
C ASP A 78 -10.60 -9.39 7.96
N MET A 79 -9.72 -9.32 8.97
CA MET A 79 -8.56 -8.41 8.99
C MET A 79 -7.32 -9.11 8.45
N GLU A 80 -6.64 -8.43 7.53
CA GLU A 80 -5.25 -8.71 7.20
C GLU A 80 -4.36 -7.72 7.96
N ILE A 81 -3.43 -8.26 8.76
CA ILE A 81 -2.51 -7.48 9.58
C ILE A 81 -1.11 -7.66 9.02
N CYS A 82 -0.54 -6.57 8.51
CA CYS A 82 0.79 -6.53 7.92
C CYS A 82 1.75 -5.82 8.87
N VAL A 83 2.68 -6.57 9.46
CA VAL A 83 3.80 -6.02 10.24
C VAL A 83 4.99 -5.89 9.31
N GLU A 84 5.49 -4.68 9.14
CA GLU A 84 6.46 -4.33 8.10
C GLU A 84 7.74 -3.79 8.70
N ASP A 85 8.86 -4.17 8.10
CA ASP A 85 10.15 -3.51 8.27
C ASP A 85 10.56 -2.90 6.94
N ILE A 86 10.58 -1.57 6.88
CA ILE A 86 10.79 -0.81 5.65
C ILE A 86 12.22 -0.29 5.62
N THR A 87 12.95 -0.64 4.56
CA THR A 87 14.36 -0.27 4.38
C THR A 87 14.54 1.24 4.50
N ASP A 88 15.45 1.65 5.38
CA ASP A 88 15.79 3.05 5.69
C ASP A 88 14.61 3.93 6.15
N PHE A 89 13.60 3.32 6.77
CA PHE A 89 12.45 4.03 7.36
C PHE A 89 12.08 3.46 8.73
N GLY A 90 12.10 2.12 8.88
CA GLY A 90 11.78 1.41 10.11
C GLY A 90 10.43 0.70 10.06
N GLY A 91 9.92 0.35 11.24
CA GLY A 91 8.76 -0.52 11.39
C GLY A 91 7.42 0.17 11.19
N ALA A 92 6.47 -0.53 10.56
CA ALA A 92 5.08 -0.09 10.42
C ALA A 92 4.10 -1.26 10.60
N VAL A 93 2.86 -0.94 10.99
CA VAL A 93 1.75 -1.90 11.00
C VAL A 93 0.63 -1.36 10.12
N GLU A 94 0.21 -2.13 9.14
CA GLU A 94 -0.96 -1.87 8.29
C GLU A 94 -2.03 -2.91 8.62
N ILE A 95 -3.27 -2.47 8.85
CA ILE A 95 -4.41 -3.36 9.08
C ILE A 95 -5.47 -3.00 8.06
N GLU A 96 -5.91 -3.99 7.28
CA GLU A 96 -6.86 -3.79 6.20
C GLU A 96 -8.00 -4.80 6.27
N ILE A 97 -9.18 -4.37 5.81
CA ILE A 97 -10.35 -5.22 5.61
C ILE A 97 -10.84 -4.95 4.19
N MET A 98 -10.86 -5.99 3.36
CA MET A 98 -11.52 -5.92 2.05
C MET A 98 -13.03 -5.87 2.27
N THR A 99 -13.67 -4.79 1.82
CA THR A 99 -15.09 -4.56 2.04
C THR A 99 -15.79 -4.13 0.76
N SER A 100 -17.12 -4.27 0.72
CA SER A 100 -17.96 -3.71 -0.34
C SER A 100 -18.12 -2.21 -0.19
N LEU A 101 -18.34 -1.52 -1.32
CA LEU A 101 -18.65 -0.09 -1.37
C LEU A 101 -19.76 0.27 -0.36
N GLY A 102 -19.56 1.34 0.40
CA GLY A 102 -20.50 1.86 1.40
C GLY A 102 -20.37 1.22 2.80
N LYS A 103 -19.47 0.25 2.99
CA LYS A 103 -19.20 -0.40 4.29
C LYS A 103 -17.85 -0.03 4.90
N GLU A 104 -17.16 0.96 4.35
CA GLU A 104 -15.81 1.37 4.75
C GLU A 104 -15.77 1.86 6.21
N ASN A 105 -16.82 2.57 6.65
CA ASN A 105 -16.89 3.06 8.03
C ASN A 105 -17.05 1.93 9.05
N ASP A 106 -17.75 0.85 8.69
CA ASP A 106 -17.87 -0.33 9.55
C ASP A 106 -16.54 -1.08 9.65
N ALA A 107 -15.84 -1.25 8.52
CA ALA A 107 -14.50 -1.81 8.48
C ALA A 107 -13.51 -1.00 9.35
N LYS A 108 -13.49 0.33 9.21
CA LYS A 108 -12.64 1.21 10.03
C LYS A 108 -12.97 1.12 11.52
N ARG A 109 -14.24 1.02 11.87
CA ARG A 109 -14.65 0.85 13.28
C ARG A 109 -14.12 -0.46 13.85
N LYS A 110 -14.24 -1.58 13.12
CA LYS A 110 -13.68 -2.88 13.52
C LYS A 110 -12.17 -2.80 13.74
N ILE A 111 -11.43 -2.17 12.81
CA ILE A 111 -9.97 -1.99 12.94
C ILE A 111 -9.64 -1.18 14.20
N ARG A 112 -10.33 -0.06 14.45
CA ARG A 112 -10.11 0.73 15.67
C ARG A 112 -10.40 -0.04 16.95
N ASP A 113 -11.46 -0.85 16.97
CA ASP A 113 -11.80 -1.67 18.13
C ASP A 113 -10.73 -2.74 18.38
N PHE A 114 -10.15 -3.32 17.32
CA PHE A 114 -8.99 -4.19 17.44
C PHE A 114 -7.75 -3.47 17.98
N LEU A 115 -7.41 -2.29 17.45
CA LEU A 115 -6.28 -1.50 17.93
C LEU A 115 -6.39 -1.16 19.42
N LYS A 116 -7.59 -0.80 19.90
CA LYS A 116 -7.86 -0.58 21.33
C LYS A 116 -7.59 -1.82 22.17
N ARG A 117 -7.99 -3.01 21.70
CA ARG A 117 -7.72 -4.30 22.38
C ARG A 117 -6.23 -4.61 22.44
N CYS A 118 -5.46 -4.16 21.45
CA CYS A 118 -4.00 -4.26 21.43
C CYS A 118 -3.29 -3.15 22.22
N SER A 119 -4.04 -2.25 22.89
CA SER A 119 -3.48 -1.10 23.62
C SER A 119 -2.61 -0.20 22.74
N VAL A 120 -2.99 -0.03 21.47
CA VAL A 120 -2.35 0.92 20.56
C VAL A 120 -3.02 2.28 20.72
N ASP A 121 -2.22 3.30 21.05
CA ASP A 121 -2.68 4.68 21.19
C ASP A 121 -3.14 5.23 19.84
N GLU A 122 -4.27 5.95 19.82
CA GLU A 122 -4.80 6.60 18.60
C GLU A 122 -3.80 7.60 18.00
N GLU A 123 -2.93 8.22 18.82
CA GLU A 123 -1.87 9.13 18.38
C GLU A 123 -0.80 8.46 17.49
N LYS A 124 -0.68 7.13 17.57
CA LYS A 124 0.22 6.35 16.71
C LYS A 124 -0.39 6.04 15.34
N ILE A 125 -1.68 6.31 15.15
CA ILE A 125 -2.36 6.12 13.87
C ILE A 125 -2.00 7.27 12.94
N VAL A 126 -1.32 6.95 11.85
CA VAL A 126 -0.94 7.94 10.85
C VAL A 126 -2.16 8.34 10.00
N PRO A 127 -2.35 9.65 9.70
CA PRO A 127 -3.52 10.13 8.96
C PRO A 127 -3.47 9.82 7.45
N LYS A 128 -2.28 9.51 6.92
CA LYS A 128 -2.04 9.08 5.54
C LYS A 128 -1.19 7.82 5.57
N SER A 129 -1.23 7.04 4.50
CA SER A 129 -0.45 5.80 4.40
C SER A 129 1.05 6.05 4.61
N ILE A 130 1.75 5.08 5.19
CA ILE A 130 3.21 5.10 5.33
C ILE A 130 3.88 5.28 3.96
N THR A 131 3.30 4.69 2.92
CA THR A 131 3.72 4.90 1.53
C THR A 131 3.67 6.37 1.12
N ASN A 132 2.63 7.12 1.52
CA ASN A 132 2.54 8.57 1.25
C ASN A 132 3.64 9.37 1.97
N ILE A 133 3.95 9.00 3.21
CA ILE A 133 4.99 9.65 4.02
C ILE A 133 6.36 9.46 3.34
N ILE A 134 6.72 8.20 3.04
CA ILE A 134 7.98 7.86 2.37
C ILE A 134 8.08 8.52 0.98
N MET A 135 6.98 8.51 0.21
CA MET A 135 6.94 9.14 -1.11
C MET A 135 7.32 10.62 -1.04
N LYS A 136 6.82 11.36 -0.05
CA LYS A 136 7.15 12.79 0.11
C LYS A 136 8.63 13.03 0.39
N GLU A 137 9.26 12.12 1.14
CA GLU A 137 10.68 12.21 1.46
C GLU A 137 11.58 11.84 0.27
N ARG A 138 11.20 10.80 -0.48
CA ARG A 138 12.09 10.14 -1.46
C ARG A 138 11.84 10.53 -2.91
N ALA A 139 10.62 10.92 -3.30
CA ALA A 139 10.26 10.98 -4.72
C ALA A 139 11.15 11.89 -5.60
N PHE A 140 11.71 12.96 -5.03
CA PHE A 140 12.62 13.86 -5.76
C PHE A 140 14.08 13.73 -5.33
N ASN A 141 14.37 12.84 -4.37
CA ASN A 141 15.68 12.68 -3.74
C ASN A 141 16.27 11.27 -3.94
N GLN A 142 15.58 10.40 -4.69
CA GLN A 142 16.00 9.03 -4.95
C GLN A 142 16.37 8.86 -6.42
N GLN A 143 17.54 8.28 -6.68
CA GLN A 143 17.88 7.79 -8.01
C GLN A 143 17.30 6.38 -8.20
N ILE A 144 16.34 6.25 -9.09
CA ILE A 144 15.67 4.98 -9.38
C ILE A 144 16.38 4.30 -10.55
N LYS A 145 16.88 3.08 -10.34
CA LYS A 145 17.37 2.20 -11.39
C LYS A 145 16.43 1.00 -11.45
N ILE A 146 15.81 0.78 -12.60
CA ILE A 146 14.90 -0.34 -12.87
C ILE A 146 15.57 -1.30 -13.84
#